data_AF-A0A2V1BU06-F1
#
_entry.id   AF-A0A2V1BU06-F1
#
_cell.length_a   1.000
_cell.length_b   1.000
_cell.length_c   1.000
_cell.angle_alpha   90.00
_cell.angle_beta   90.00
_cell.angle_gamma   90.00
#
_symmetry.space_group_name_H-M   'P 1'
#
loop_
_entity.id
_entity.type
_entity.pdbx_description
1 polymer ?
#
loop_
_entity_poly.entity_id
_entity_poly.type
_entity_poly.pdbx_seq_one_letter_code
_entity_poly.pdbx_strand_id
1 'polypeptide(L)'
;MNLWSAPQSSDCALQILMKYANPCGSKEDEQKTKIGVYKEHIEVRGVLFDVIRKSFQFPAVLQAGFKDPLILDRVLAEVKTELVNYPSNGQDLVDAFSLAICAGRTTYEYEPAEENMKQHRDNFAAYWKLRQSALRLGQPTDDFNGDPDEGDAEQFMLDIQQSCQARSFVITEKGYVGLGPWISKPGDVYCLIPGSRVPFVLCQGGDVRFRLVGEAYLHGLMRGEVYDLIGRDDMEEETIVIW
;
A
#
# COMPACT_ATOMS: atom_id res chain seq x y z
N MET A 1 -29.72 13.27 -26.48
CA MET A 1 -28.91 12.09 -26.84
C MET A 1 -28.00 11.81 -25.66
N ASN A 2 -28.38 10.84 -24.81
CA ASN A 2 -27.62 10.47 -23.62
C ASN A 2 -26.58 9.42 -24.02
N LEU A 3 -25.29 9.77 -23.95
CA LEU A 3 -24.15 8.88 -24.15
C LEU A 3 -23.32 8.83 -22.87
N TRP A 4 -23.92 8.36 -21.78
CA TRP A 4 -23.20 7.91 -20.58
C TRP A 4 -23.90 6.65 -20.08
N SER A 5 -23.70 5.57 -20.82
CA SER A 5 -23.99 4.23 -20.33
C SER A 5 -22.87 3.85 -19.36
N ALA A 6 -23.24 3.70 -18.08
CA ALA A 6 -22.41 3.28 -16.96
C ALA A 6 -22.07 1.76 -16.81
N PRO A 7 -22.15 0.84 -17.80
CA PRO A 7 -21.73 -0.55 -17.56
C PRO A 7 -20.22 -0.79 -17.40
N GLN A 8 -19.34 0.16 -17.76
CA GLN A 8 -17.89 -0.12 -17.82
C GLN A 8 -17.16 -0.05 -16.46
N SER A 9 -17.66 0.72 -15.49
CA SER A 9 -16.96 0.91 -14.21
C SER A 9 -17.09 -0.31 -13.28
N SER A 10 -18.29 -0.88 -13.17
CA SER A 10 -18.56 -2.04 -12.34
C SER A 10 -17.84 -3.29 -12.86
N ASP A 11 -17.79 -3.52 -14.17
CA ASP A 11 -17.05 -4.63 -14.76
C ASP A 11 -15.55 -4.57 -14.45
N CYS A 12 -14.93 -3.39 -14.56
CA CYS A 12 -13.54 -3.19 -14.16
C CYS A 12 -13.33 -3.40 -12.65
N ALA A 13 -14.25 -2.92 -11.83
CA ALA A 13 -14.17 -3.11 -10.38
C ALA A 13 -14.24 -4.59 -10.00
N LEU A 14 -15.16 -5.34 -10.61
CA LEU A 14 -15.29 -6.78 -10.40
C LEU A 14 -14.02 -7.53 -10.78
N GLN A 15 -13.40 -7.19 -11.91
CA GLN A 15 -12.15 -7.82 -12.35
C GLN A 15 -11.01 -7.59 -11.35
N ILE A 16 -10.88 -6.37 -10.82
CA ILE A 16 -9.85 -6.05 -9.80
C ILE A 16 -10.11 -6.85 -8.52
N LEU A 17 -11.35 -6.85 -8.03
CA LEU A 17 -11.72 -7.59 -6.82
C LEU A 17 -11.45 -9.10 -6.97
N MET A 18 -11.85 -9.68 -8.10
CA MET A 18 -11.69 -11.12 -8.37
C MET A 18 -10.22 -11.53 -8.55
N LYS A 19 -9.34 -10.64 -9.03
CA LYS A 19 -7.89 -10.90 -9.16
C LYS A 19 -7.23 -11.23 -7.81
N TYR A 20 -7.72 -10.64 -6.72
CA TYR A 20 -7.13 -10.77 -5.39
C TYR A 20 -7.93 -11.65 -4.43
N ALA A 21 -9.00 -12.27 -4.91
CA ALA A 21 -9.66 -13.37 -4.20
C ALA A 21 -8.66 -14.50 -3.92
N ASN A 22 -8.76 -15.14 -2.75
CA ASN A 22 -7.83 -16.18 -2.34
C ASN A 22 -8.26 -17.54 -2.93
N PRO A 23 -7.45 -18.20 -3.78
CA PRO A 23 -7.86 -19.44 -4.45
C PRO A 23 -7.65 -20.72 -3.62
N CYS A 24 -7.10 -20.66 -2.39
CA CYS A 24 -6.64 -21.87 -1.70
C CYS A 24 -7.63 -22.41 -0.64
N GLY A 25 -8.37 -23.46 -1.02
CA GLY A 25 -8.61 -24.67 -0.20
C GLY A 25 -9.68 -24.62 0.90
N SER A 26 -10.86 -25.19 0.60
CA SER A 26 -12.07 -25.41 1.42
C SER A 26 -13.14 -24.32 1.45
N LYS A 27 -12.90 -23.15 0.82
CA LYS A 27 -13.79 -21.97 0.93
C LYS A 27 -13.95 -21.16 -0.37
N GLU A 28 -13.84 -21.78 -1.54
CA GLU A 28 -14.22 -21.12 -2.82
C GLU A 28 -15.68 -20.62 -2.81
N ASP A 29 -16.55 -21.28 -2.02
CA ASP A 29 -17.94 -20.89 -1.82
C ASP A 29 -18.16 -19.75 -0.80
N GLU A 30 -17.20 -19.46 0.09
CA GLU A 30 -17.32 -18.44 1.15
C GLU A 30 -16.96 -17.02 0.70
N GLN A 31 -16.13 -16.87 -0.35
CA GLN A 31 -15.76 -15.55 -0.88
C GLN A 31 -16.72 -15.09 -1.99
N LYS A 32 -17.29 -16.02 -2.77
CA LYS A 32 -18.43 -15.74 -3.66
C LYS A 32 -19.68 -15.31 -2.88
N THR A 33 -19.81 -15.68 -1.61
CA THR A 33 -20.95 -15.29 -0.78
C THR A 33 -20.90 -13.83 -0.31
N LYS A 34 -19.79 -13.12 -0.51
CA LYS A 34 -19.58 -11.75 0.00
C LYS A 34 -19.56 -10.66 -1.07
N ILE A 35 -19.64 -11.02 -2.35
CA ILE A 35 -19.74 -10.08 -3.47
C ILE A 35 -21.08 -10.28 -4.17
N GLY A 36 -22.00 -9.33 -4.02
CA GLY A 36 -23.25 -9.25 -4.78
C GLY A 36 -23.04 -8.43 -6.04
N VAL A 37 -23.27 -9.01 -7.22
CA VAL A 37 -23.17 -8.28 -8.49
C VAL A 37 -24.57 -7.91 -8.97
N TYR A 38 -24.81 -6.61 -9.11
CA TYR A 38 -26.07 -6.04 -9.57
C TYR A 38 -25.87 -5.32 -10.91
N LYS A 39 -26.98 -4.98 -11.56
CA LYS A 39 -26.95 -4.36 -12.88
C LYS A 39 -26.19 -3.02 -12.92
N GLU A 40 -26.20 -2.27 -11.82
CA GLU A 40 -25.65 -0.90 -11.75
C GLU A 40 -24.56 -0.74 -10.68
N HIS A 41 -24.30 -1.77 -9.89
CA HIS A 41 -23.36 -1.70 -8.76
C HIS A 41 -22.91 -3.10 -8.31
N ILE A 42 -21.88 -3.12 -7.47
CA ILE A 42 -21.39 -4.28 -6.74
C ILE A 42 -21.58 -3.99 -5.26
N GLU A 43 -22.03 -4.98 -4.51
CA GLU A 43 -22.01 -4.94 -3.05
C GLU A 43 -20.91 -5.86 -2.56
N VAL A 44 -20.07 -5.35 -1.67
CA VAL A 44 -19.04 -6.15 -1.01
C VAL A 44 -19.21 -6.06 0.49
N ARG A 45 -19.16 -7.20 1.17
CA ARG A 45 -19.04 -7.23 2.63
C ARG A 45 -17.59 -7.04 3.03
N GLY A 46 -17.32 -5.96 3.78
CA GLY A 46 -15.96 -5.56 4.14
C GLY A 46 -15.94 -4.54 5.28
N VAL A 47 -14.75 -4.04 5.58
CA VAL A 47 -14.50 -3.08 6.67
C VAL A 47 -13.84 -1.84 6.09
N LEU A 48 -14.46 -0.67 6.29
CA LEU A 48 -13.82 0.63 6.05
C LEU A 48 -12.83 0.89 7.18
N PHE A 49 -11.55 0.71 6.88
CA PHE A 49 -10.49 0.63 7.89
C PHE A 49 -9.98 2.00 8.31
N ASP A 50 -9.52 2.81 7.36
CA ASP A 50 -8.92 4.11 7.64
C ASP A 50 -8.92 5.04 6.43
N VAL A 51 -8.78 6.33 6.67
CA VAL A 51 -8.83 7.38 5.66
C VAL A 51 -7.41 7.80 5.29
N ILE A 52 -7.14 7.97 4.00
CA ILE A 52 -5.90 8.57 3.50
C ILE A 52 -5.91 10.05 3.89
N ARG A 53 -4.90 10.45 4.66
CA ARG A 53 -4.69 11.84 5.08
C ARG A 53 -3.74 12.57 4.13
N LYS A 54 -2.65 11.91 3.73
CA LYS A 54 -1.64 12.44 2.79
C LYS A 54 -1.34 11.43 1.70
N SER A 55 -1.05 11.93 0.50
CA SER A 55 -0.69 11.12 -0.67
C SER A 55 0.43 11.80 -1.46
N PHE A 56 1.42 11.01 -1.88
CA PHE A 56 2.59 11.44 -2.63
C PHE A 56 2.70 10.58 -3.89
N GLN A 57 2.35 11.17 -5.03
CA GLN A 57 2.37 10.48 -6.32
C GLN A 57 3.82 10.23 -6.77
N PHE A 58 4.17 8.96 -6.97
CA PHE A 58 5.43 8.61 -7.61
C PHE A 58 5.31 8.77 -9.14
N PRO A 59 6.40 9.10 -9.85
CA PRO A 59 6.37 9.16 -11.30
C PRO A 59 6.15 7.77 -11.91
N ALA A 60 5.76 7.76 -13.18
CA ALA A 60 5.58 6.52 -13.95
C ALA A 60 6.87 5.70 -14.13
N VAL A 61 8.04 6.33 -13.96
CA VAL A 61 9.33 5.65 -13.92
C VAL A 61 10.15 6.24 -12.78
N LEU A 62 10.37 5.46 -11.73
CA LEU A 62 11.39 5.74 -10.72
C LEU A 62 12.75 5.38 -11.32
N GLN A 63 13.33 6.29 -12.11
CA GLN A 63 14.62 6.03 -12.70
C GLN A 63 15.68 5.92 -11.61
N ALA A 64 16.41 4.81 -11.67
CA ALA A 64 17.70 4.59 -11.06
C ALA A 64 18.70 5.63 -11.59
N GLY A 65 18.62 6.86 -11.10
CA GLY A 65 19.53 7.92 -11.50
C GLY A 65 18.87 9.24 -11.86
N PHE A 66 19.26 10.26 -11.09
CA PHE A 66 19.57 11.62 -11.55
C PHE A 66 18.45 12.52 -12.14
N LYS A 67 17.20 12.09 -12.25
CA LYS A 67 16.10 12.98 -12.69
C LYS A 67 14.80 12.98 -11.88
N ASP A 68 14.66 12.14 -10.85
CA ASP A 68 13.49 12.19 -9.97
C ASP A 68 13.80 12.97 -8.68
N PRO A 69 12.91 13.88 -8.21
CA PRO A 69 13.19 14.83 -7.15
C PRO A 69 13.38 14.13 -5.80
N LEU A 70 13.67 14.92 -4.79
CA LEU A 70 13.73 14.55 -3.37
C LEU A 70 12.41 13.94 -2.82
N ILE A 71 11.58 13.27 -3.62
CA ILE A 71 10.28 12.73 -3.21
C ILE A 71 10.44 11.67 -2.12
N LEU A 72 11.38 10.74 -2.24
CA LEU A 72 11.64 9.77 -1.16
C LEU A 72 12.16 10.46 0.11
N ASP A 73 13.03 11.47 0.00
CA ASP A 73 13.46 12.25 1.19
C ASP A 73 12.31 13.00 1.83
N ARG A 74 11.46 13.64 1.00
CA ARG A 74 10.29 14.40 1.47
C ARG A 74 9.30 13.48 2.15
N VAL A 75 9.00 12.32 1.55
CA VAL A 75 8.09 11.33 2.14
C VAL A 75 8.67 10.80 3.46
N LEU A 76 9.95 10.43 3.50
CA LEU A 76 10.58 9.95 4.74
C LEU A 76 10.60 11.03 5.83
N ALA A 77 10.94 12.27 5.47
CA ALA A 77 10.90 13.41 6.39
C ALA A 77 9.48 13.64 6.91
N GLU A 78 8.47 13.52 6.04
CA GLU A 78 7.07 13.64 6.43
C GLU A 78 6.67 12.53 7.42
N VAL A 79 7.03 11.27 7.13
CA VAL A 79 6.77 10.13 8.02
C VAL A 79 7.39 10.38 9.40
N LYS A 80 8.66 10.80 9.46
CA LYS A 80 9.34 11.11 10.72
C LYS A 80 8.79 12.33 11.46
N THR A 81 8.14 13.25 10.75
CA THR A 81 7.56 14.46 11.34
C THR A 81 6.14 14.22 11.86
N GLU A 82 5.34 13.46 11.12
CA GLU A 82 3.93 13.23 11.43
C GLU A 82 3.71 12.07 12.41
N LEU A 83 4.59 11.07 12.39
CA LEU A 83 4.44 9.87 13.21
C LEU A 83 5.46 9.86 14.34
N VAL A 84 4.97 9.55 15.55
CA VAL A 84 5.84 9.36 16.73
C VAL A 84 6.24 7.89 16.89
N ASN A 85 5.29 6.97 16.65
CA ASN A 85 5.50 5.51 16.65
C ASN A 85 4.63 4.89 15.55
N TYR A 86 5.04 3.74 15.01
CA TYR A 86 4.21 3.03 14.04
C TYR A 86 3.03 2.31 14.74
N PRO A 87 1.77 2.41 14.25
CA PRO A 87 0.60 1.84 14.92
C PRO A 87 0.63 0.32 15.07
N SER A 88 1.27 -0.39 14.14
CA SER A 88 1.42 -1.85 14.23
C SER A 88 2.60 -2.21 15.14
N ASN A 89 2.29 -2.68 16.35
CA ASN A 89 3.25 -3.26 17.30
C ASN A 89 4.41 -2.35 17.74
N GLY A 90 4.31 -1.02 17.52
CA GLY A 90 5.37 -0.07 17.88
C GLY A 90 6.63 -0.20 17.05
N GLN A 91 6.52 -0.71 15.82
CA GLN A 91 7.65 -0.85 14.92
C GLN A 91 8.34 0.49 14.63
N ASP A 92 9.63 0.42 14.33
CA ASP A 92 10.42 1.57 13.89
C ASP A 92 9.86 2.18 12.58
N LEU A 93 9.86 3.51 12.51
CA LEU A 93 9.27 4.25 11.38
C LEU A 93 10.06 4.08 10.08
N VAL A 94 11.38 3.88 10.17
CA VAL A 94 12.24 3.64 9.00
C VAL A 94 11.99 2.23 8.46
N ASP A 95 11.82 1.24 9.33
CA ASP A 95 11.42 -0.10 8.92
C ASP A 95 10.06 -0.07 8.21
N ALA A 96 9.05 0.57 8.81
CA ALA A 96 7.72 0.66 8.22
C ALA A 96 7.74 1.39 6.86
N PHE A 97 8.51 2.48 6.75
CA PHE A 97 8.71 3.20 5.50
C PHE A 97 9.39 2.35 4.42
N SER A 98 10.52 1.73 4.75
CA SER A 98 11.32 0.94 3.81
C SER A 98 10.56 -0.30 3.31
N LEU A 99 9.80 -0.96 4.19
CA LEU A 99 8.90 -2.05 3.80
C LEU A 99 7.75 -1.55 2.93
N ALA A 100 7.18 -0.38 3.24
CA ALA A 100 6.08 0.18 2.45
C ALA A 100 6.48 0.54 1.01
N ILE A 101 7.64 1.16 0.80
CA ILE A 101 8.11 1.48 -0.57
C ILE A 101 8.49 0.24 -1.38
N CYS A 102 8.70 -0.91 -0.73
CA CYS A 102 8.89 -2.21 -1.39
C CYS A 102 7.62 -3.09 -1.37
N ALA A 103 6.53 -2.59 -0.80
CA ALA A 103 5.30 -3.35 -0.53
C ALA A 103 5.55 -4.73 0.11
N GLY A 104 6.49 -4.80 1.07
CA GLY A 104 6.89 -6.03 1.77
C GLY A 104 7.57 -7.08 0.90
N ARG A 105 8.02 -6.74 -0.31
CA ARG A 105 8.65 -7.67 -1.25
C ARG A 105 10.16 -7.49 -1.33
N THR A 106 10.83 -8.59 -1.65
CA THR A 106 12.20 -8.61 -2.22
C THR A 106 12.17 -9.44 -3.51
N THR A 107 12.86 -8.96 -4.56
CA THR A 107 12.86 -9.63 -5.88
C THR A 107 13.81 -10.83 -5.95
N TYR A 108 14.66 -11.08 -4.96
CA TYR A 108 15.66 -12.15 -5.01
C TYR A 108 15.19 -13.49 -4.43
N GLU A 109 14.48 -13.48 -3.30
CA GLU A 109 14.25 -14.70 -2.51
C GLU A 109 12.84 -15.31 -2.65
N TYR A 110 11.93 -14.67 -3.39
CA TYR A 110 10.48 -15.00 -3.42
C TYR A 110 9.78 -15.00 -2.05
N GLU A 111 10.50 -14.71 -0.97
CA GLU A 111 9.99 -14.54 0.39
C GLU A 111 9.64 -13.06 0.67
N PRO A 112 8.72 -12.78 1.62
CA PRO A 112 8.49 -11.42 2.11
C PRO A 112 9.76 -10.82 2.73
N ALA A 113 9.98 -9.51 2.53
CA ALA A 113 11.14 -8.81 3.09
C ALA A 113 11.19 -8.88 4.63
N GLU A 114 10.02 -8.98 5.28
CA GLU A 114 9.91 -9.13 6.73
C GLU A 114 10.55 -10.42 7.29
N GLU A 115 10.74 -11.45 6.48
CA GLU A 115 11.37 -12.72 6.93
C GLU A 115 12.89 -12.58 7.12
N ASN A 116 13.51 -11.54 6.53
CA ASN A 116 14.93 -11.22 6.71
C ASN A 116 15.15 -9.71 6.90
N MET A 117 14.65 -9.18 8.01
CA MET A 117 14.76 -7.75 8.34
C MET A 117 16.20 -7.24 8.42
N LYS A 118 17.18 -8.09 8.76
CA LYS A 118 18.60 -7.68 8.74
C LYS A 118 19.01 -7.31 7.31
N GLN A 119 18.84 -8.23 6.36
CA GLN A 119 19.22 -7.98 4.97
C GLN A 119 18.41 -6.84 4.35
N HIS A 120 17.11 -6.74 4.67
CA HIS A 120 16.26 -5.63 4.20
C HIS A 120 16.80 -4.27 4.66
N ARG A 121 17.19 -4.14 5.93
CA ARG A 121 17.77 -2.90 6.49
C ARG A 121 19.12 -2.57 5.87
N ASP A 122 20.00 -3.57 5.72
CA ASP A 122 21.31 -3.39 5.09
C ASP A 122 21.14 -2.92 3.62
N ASN A 123 20.26 -3.57 2.86
CA ASN A 123 19.92 -3.19 1.48
C ASN A 123 19.36 -1.76 1.39
N PHE A 124 18.44 -1.38 2.29
CA PHE A 124 17.90 -0.03 2.35
C PHE A 124 18.97 1.01 2.66
N ALA A 125 19.83 0.74 3.65
CA ALA A 125 20.93 1.62 4.04
C ALA A 125 21.93 1.81 2.88
N ALA A 126 22.30 0.74 2.18
CA ALA A 126 23.18 0.77 1.01
C ALA A 126 22.56 1.61 -0.12
N TYR A 127 21.28 1.38 -0.45
CA TYR A 127 20.54 2.17 -1.43
C TYR A 127 20.52 3.66 -1.07
N TRP A 128 20.23 3.97 0.18
CA TRP A 128 20.11 5.36 0.62
C TRP A 128 21.46 6.09 0.60
N LYS A 129 22.55 5.42 1.01
CA LYS A 129 23.94 5.91 0.91
C LYS A 129 24.33 6.21 -0.54
N LEU A 130 24.03 5.29 -1.47
CA LEU A 130 24.27 5.48 -2.90
C LEU A 130 23.48 6.68 -3.44
N ARG A 131 22.20 6.78 -3.07
CA ARG A 131 21.29 7.87 -3.50
C ARG A 131 21.75 9.24 -3.01
N GLN A 132 22.14 9.39 -1.74
CA GLN A 132 22.65 10.65 -1.22
C GLN A 132 23.95 11.09 -1.89
N SER A 133 24.86 10.14 -2.12
CA SER A 133 26.11 10.38 -2.84
C SER A 133 25.84 10.89 -4.26
N ALA A 134 24.88 10.29 -4.96
CA ALA A 134 24.45 10.73 -6.30
C ALA A 134 23.84 12.14 -6.31
N LEU A 135 23.10 12.51 -5.25
CA LEU A 135 22.49 13.83 -5.10
C LEU A 135 23.46 14.90 -4.58
N ARG A 136 24.71 14.54 -4.24
CA ARG A 136 25.68 15.41 -3.55
C ARG A 136 25.13 16.03 -2.26
N LEU A 137 24.17 15.33 -1.64
CA LEU A 137 23.80 15.58 -0.26
C LEU A 137 24.95 15.03 0.61
N GLY A 138 25.15 15.57 1.82
CA GLY A 138 26.21 15.12 2.72
C GLY A 138 26.09 13.63 3.08
N GLN A 139 26.91 13.14 4.02
CA GLN A 139 26.69 11.78 4.50
C GLN A 139 25.31 11.64 5.14
N PRO A 140 24.66 10.46 5.01
CA PRO A 140 23.42 10.18 5.72
C PRO A 140 23.60 10.44 7.21
N THR A 141 22.71 11.24 7.78
CA THR A 141 22.70 11.51 9.22
C THR A 141 21.96 10.42 10.00
N ASP A 142 21.19 9.58 9.31
CA ASP A 142 20.51 8.41 9.87
C ASP A 142 21.30 7.16 9.49
N ASP A 143 21.42 6.23 10.44
CA ASP A 143 22.01 4.89 10.24
C ASP A 143 21.01 3.89 9.64
N PHE A 144 19.74 4.28 9.47
CA PHE A 144 18.63 3.49 8.90
C PHE A 144 18.51 2.07 9.45
N ASN A 145 18.98 1.85 10.68
CA ASN A 145 19.03 0.54 11.34
C ASN A 145 19.80 -0.56 10.57
N GLY A 146 20.68 -0.21 9.62
CA GLY A 146 21.36 -1.18 8.75
C GLY A 146 22.83 -0.81 8.45
N ASP A 147 23.61 -1.81 8.05
CA ASP A 147 24.97 -1.62 7.58
C ASP A 147 24.98 -1.39 6.05
N PRO A 148 25.26 -0.17 5.58
CA PRO A 148 25.24 0.13 4.15
C PRO A 148 26.39 -0.50 3.36
N ASP A 149 27.41 -1.07 4.02
CA ASP A 149 28.52 -1.75 3.37
C ASP A 149 28.29 -3.26 3.22
N GLU A 150 27.28 -3.82 3.92
CA GLU A 150 26.83 -5.21 3.82
C GLU A 150 25.54 -5.39 2.99
N GLY A 151 24.98 -4.28 2.50
CA GLY A 151 23.73 -4.24 1.74
C GLY A 151 23.88 -4.23 0.23
N ASP A 152 22.84 -4.71 -0.45
CA ASP A 152 22.69 -4.64 -1.90
C ASP A 152 21.77 -3.48 -2.31
N ALA A 153 22.40 -2.36 -2.69
CA ALA A 153 21.72 -1.16 -3.13
C ALA A 153 20.95 -1.33 -4.46
N GLU A 154 21.46 -2.19 -5.36
CA GLU A 154 20.85 -2.44 -6.67
C GLU A 154 19.59 -3.28 -6.51
N GLN A 155 19.65 -4.31 -5.66
CA GLN A 155 18.50 -5.13 -5.28
C GLN A 155 17.38 -4.27 -4.70
N PHE A 156 17.67 -3.42 -3.71
CA PHE A 156 16.65 -2.56 -3.11
C PHE A 156 16.03 -1.58 -4.12
N MET A 157 16.86 -1.08 -5.05
CA MET A 157 16.42 -0.20 -6.12
C MET A 157 15.43 -0.89 -7.07
N LEU A 158 15.68 -2.15 -7.42
CA LEU A 158 14.76 -2.96 -8.22
C LEU A 158 13.43 -3.19 -7.47
N ASP A 159 13.48 -3.44 -6.17
CA ASP A 159 12.30 -3.66 -5.32
C ASP A 159 11.40 -2.42 -5.28
N ILE A 160 11.98 -1.22 -5.10
CA ILE A 160 11.26 0.05 -5.18
C ILE A 160 10.70 0.28 -6.59
N GLN A 161 11.50 0.05 -7.63
CA GLN A 161 11.07 0.29 -9.02
C GLN A 161 9.83 -0.54 -9.37
N GLN A 162 9.83 -1.82 -8.98
CA GLN A 162 8.69 -2.70 -9.21
C GLN A 162 7.47 -2.30 -8.37
N SER A 163 7.69 -1.82 -7.15
CA SER A 163 6.61 -1.62 -6.19
C SER A 163 5.96 -0.24 -6.26
N CYS A 164 6.74 0.81 -6.52
CA CYS A 164 6.26 2.19 -6.51
C CYS A 164 5.82 2.72 -7.88
N GLN A 165 6.12 2.00 -8.98
CA GLN A 165 5.70 2.42 -10.32
C GLN A 165 4.18 2.58 -10.42
N ALA A 166 3.73 3.76 -10.85
CA ALA A 166 2.30 4.10 -10.95
C ALA A 166 1.53 3.90 -9.63
N ARG A 167 2.19 4.20 -8.50
CA ARG A 167 1.60 4.21 -7.16
C ARG A 167 1.73 5.58 -6.51
N SER A 168 1.00 5.76 -5.41
CA SER A 168 1.22 6.85 -4.48
C SER A 168 1.59 6.30 -3.12
N PHE A 169 2.61 6.89 -2.49
CA PHE A 169 2.83 6.67 -1.06
C PHE A 169 1.74 7.39 -0.27
N VAL A 170 1.20 6.74 0.74
CA VAL A 170 0.11 7.30 1.54
C VAL A 170 0.42 7.22 3.03
N ILE A 171 -0.12 8.19 3.76
CA ILE A 171 -0.17 8.21 5.22
C ILE A 171 -1.65 8.34 5.60
N THR A 172 -2.13 7.45 6.46
CA THR A 172 -3.54 7.44 6.90
C THR A 172 -3.76 8.23 8.20
N GLU A 173 -5.01 8.49 8.56
CA GLU A 173 -5.37 9.22 9.79
C GLU A 173 -4.89 8.49 11.06
N LYS A 174 -4.97 7.15 11.09
CA LYS A 174 -4.43 6.34 12.20
C LYS A 174 -2.91 6.19 12.15
N GLY A 175 -2.23 6.75 11.15
CA GLY A 175 -0.77 6.74 11.05
C GLY A 175 -0.17 5.53 10.34
N TYR A 176 -0.95 4.76 9.60
CA TYR A 176 -0.41 3.68 8.75
C TYR A 176 0.23 4.25 7.49
N VAL A 177 1.24 3.55 6.98
CA VAL A 177 1.90 3.89 5.72
C VAL A 177 1.77 2.78 4.68
N GLY A 178 1.71 3.15 3.41
CA GLY A 178 1.51 2.18 2.34
C GLY A 178 1.61 2.74 0.94
N LEU A 179 1.19 1.92 -0.03
CA LEU A 179 1.11 2.26 -1.44
C LEU A 179 -0.31 2.09 -1.96
N GLY A 180 -0.95 3.19 -2.33
CA GLY A 180 -2.23 3.19 -3.06
C GLY A 180 -2.03 3.25 -4.58
N PRO A 181 -3.09 3.05 -5.39
CA PRO A 181 -3.09 3.42 -6.81
C PRO A 181 -2.60 4.86 -7.02
N TRP A 182 -1.98 5.18 -8.16
CA TRP A 182 -1.45 6.52 -8.44
C TRP A 182 -2.44 7.68 -8.23
N ILE A 183 -3.72 7.42 -8.47
CA ILE A 183 -4.79 8.42 -8.32
C ILE A 183 -5.32 8.56 -6.88
N SER A 184 -4.76 7.81 -5.92
CA SER A 184 -5.15 7.89 -4.50
C SER A 184 -4.88 9.28 -3.95
N LYS A 185 -5.81 9.80 -3.17
CA LYS A 185 -5.77 11.18 -2.66
C LYS A 185 -6.32 11.27 -1.22
N PRO A 186 -6.06 12.37 -0.51
CA PRO A 186 -6.68 12.62 0.78
C PRO A 186 -8.21 12.49 0.74
N GLY A 187 -8.78 11.82 1.74
CA GLY A 187 -10.21 11.51 1.84
C GLY A 187 -10.63 10.18 1.20
N ASP A 188 -9.77 9.54 0.40
CA ASP A 188 -10.02 8.15 -0.02
C ASP A 188 -9.86 7.20 1.18
N VAL A 189 -10.54 6.05 1.16
CA VAL A 189 -10.67 5.14 2.30
C VAL A 189 -10.07 3.77 1.97
N TYR A 190 -9.27 3.21 2.87
CA TYR A 190 -8.85 1.83 2.81
C TYR A 190 -9.99 0.91 3.22
N CYS A 191 -10.31 -0.04 2.34
CA CYS A 191 -11.31 -1.07 2.55
C CYS A 191 -10.62 -2.44 2.62
N LEU A 192 -10.99 -3.20 3.65
CA LEU A 192 -10.52 -4.56 3.87
C LEU A 192 -11.66 -5.52 3.57
N ILE A 193 -11.44 -6.42 2.61
CA ILE A 193 -12.44 -7.42 2.22
C ILE A 193 -11.98 -8.77 2.73
N PRO A 194 -12.71 -9.42 3.66
CA PRO A 194 -12.41 -10.76 4.10
C PRO A 194 -12.21 -11.73 2.93
N GLY A 195 -11.11 -12.49 3.00
CA GLY A 195 -10.65 -13.41 1.97
C GLY A 195 -9.79 -12.76 0.89
N SER A 196 -9.72 -11.43 0.80
CA SER A 196 -8.79 -10.77 -0.11
C SER A 196 -7.36 -10.87 0.42
N ARG A 197 -6.39 -11.03 -0.48
CA ARG A 197 -4.96 -11.01 -0.13
C ARG A 197 -4.40 -9.59 0.04
N VAL A 198 -5.18 -8.56 -0.30
CA VAL A 198 -4.75 -7.16 -0.30
C VAL A 198 -5.90 -6.23 0.14
N PRO A 199 -5.60 -5.08 0.78
CA PRO A 199 -6.52 -3.96 0.92
C PRO A 199 -6.88 -3.32 -0.43
N PHE A 200 -7.96 -2.54 -0.44
CA PHE A 200 -8.39 -1.73 -1.59
C PHE A 200 -8.57 -0.27 -1.19
N VAL A 201 -8.35 0.65 -2.11
CA VAL A 201 -8.70 2.07 -1.92
C VAL A 201 -10.06 2.34 -2.56
N LEU A 202 -10.94 2.99 -1.80
CA LEU A 202 -12.26 3.44 -2.22
C LEU A 202 -12.33 4.97 -2.18
N CYS A 203 -12.96 5.57 -3.19
CA CYS A 203 -13.23 7.00 -3.21
C CYS A 203 -14.72 7.21 -2.96
N GLN A 204 -15.08 7.92 -1.90
CA GLN A 204 -16.49 8.21 -1.61
C GLN A 204 -17.08 9.09 -2.73
N GLY A 205 -18.26 8.69 -3.22
CA GLY A 205 -19.05 9.46 -4.17
C GLY A 205 -19.79 10.62 -3.50
N GLY A 206 -20.62 11.32 -4.27
CA GLY A 206 -21.51 12.36 -3.73
C GLY A 206 -22.70 11.82 -2.92
N ASP A 207 -22.87 10.50 -2.84
CA ASP A 207 -23.90 9.80 -2.08
C ASP A 207 -23.26 8.71 -1.17
N VAL A 208 -24.04 7.70 -0.77
CA VAL A 208 -23.56 6.57 0.07
C VAL A 208 -22.73 5.53 -0.70
N ARG A 209 -22.41 5.77 -1.98
CA ARG A 209 -21.69 4.81 -2.84
C ARG A 209 -20.23 5.18 -2.98
N PHE A 210 -19.43 4.15 -3.26
CA PHE A 210 -18.00 4.26 -3.46
C PHE A 210 -17.62 3.95 -4.91
N ARG A 211 -16.49 4.51 -5.34
CA ARG A 211 -15.75 4.01 -6.49
C ARG A 211 -14.56 3.19 -6.04
N LEU A 212 -14.36 2.03 -6.64
CA LEU A 212 -13.11 1.31 -6.48
C LEU A 212 -12.00 2.08 -7.19
N VAL A 213 -11.01 2.53 -6.42
CA VAL A 213 -9.81 3.18 -6.97
C VAL A 213 -8.81 2.12 -7.43
N GLY A 214 -8.64 1.05 -6.64
CA GLY A 214 -7.80 -0.09 -6.98
C GLY A 214 -7.26 -0.82 -5.75
N GLU A 215 -6.42 -1.82 -5.96
CA GLU A 215 -5.73 -2.55 -4.90
C GLU A 215 -4.62 -1.73 -4.25
N ALA A 216 -4.29 -2.06 -3.00
CA ALA A 216 -3.35 -1.31 -2.20
C ALA A 216 -2.40 -2.21 -1.41
N TYR A 217 -1.29 -1.62 -0.96
CA TYR A 217 -0.47 -2.12 0.12
C TYR A 217 -0.66 -1.18 1.32
N LEU A 218 -0.84 -1.73 2.50
CA LEU A 218 -0.80 -0.98 3.76
C LEU A 218 0.01 -1.79 4.76
N HIS A 219 1.08 -1.22 5.28
CA HIS A 219 2.05 -1.96 6.08
C HIS A 219 1.41 -2.44 7.40
N GLY A 220 1.58 -3.72 7.72
CA GLY A 220 0.95 -4.37 8.88
C GLY A 220 -0.49 -4.83 8.68
N LEU A 221 -1.00 -4.87 7.43
CA LEU A 221 -2.34 -5.41 7.11
C LEU A 221 -2.33 -6.47 5.99
N MET A 222 -1.15 -6.91 5.53
CA MET A 222 -1.04 -7.82 4.39
C MET A 222 -0.95 -9.30 4.78
N ARG A 223 -0.66 -9.62 6.05
CA ARG A 223 -0.48 -11.01 6.53
C ARG A 223 -1.72 -11.62 7.20
N GLY A 224 -2.90 -11.07 6.94
CA GLY A 224 -4.13 -11.51 7.62
C GLY A 224 -4.31 -10.94 9.04
N GLU A 225 -3.40 -10.07 9.47
CA GLU A 225 -3.48 -9.27 10.73
C GLU A 225 -4.78 -8.45 10.80
N VAL A 226 -5.39 -8.17 9.64
CA VAL A 226 -6.74 -7.61 9.50
C VAL A 226 -7.76 -8.33 10.36
N TYR A 227 -7.73 -9.67 10.42
CA TYR A 227 -8.72 -10.42 11.19
C TYR A 227 -8.56 -10.26 12.69
N ASP A 228 -7.33 -10.01 13.16
CA ASP A 228 -7.07 -9.71 14.56
C ASP A 228 -7.57 -8.31 14.95
N LEU A 229 -7.64 -7.38 13.99
CA LEU A 229 -8.12 -6.01 14.20
C LEU A 229 -9.65 -5.91 14.17
N ILE A 230 -10.32 -6.67 13.29
CA ILE A 230 -11.79 -6.69 13.15
C ILE A 230 -12.50 -7.14 14.45
N GLY A 231 -11.80 -7.83 15.36
CA GLY A 231 -12.33 -8.21 16.67
C GLY A 231 -11.93 -7.31 17.85
N ARG A 232 -10.99 -6.37 17.67
CA ARG A 232 -10.38 -5.61 18.78
C ARG A 232 -10.73 -4.11 18.81
N ASP A 233 -10.91 -3.49 17.65
CA ASP A 233 -11.02 -2.02 17.51
C ASP A 233 -12.43 -1.52 17.11
N ASP A 234 -13.50 -2.23 17.50
CA ASP A 234 -14.90 -1.91 17.14
C ASP A 234 -15.14 -1.76 15.62
N MET A 235 -14.29 -2.39 14.79
CA MET A 235 -14.41 -2.36 13.34
C MET A 235 -15.46 -3.40 12.88
N GLU A 236 -16.63 -2.92 12.46
CA GLU A 236 -17.72 -3.81 12.02
C GLU A 236 -17.68 -4.07 10.51
N GLU A 237 -17.95 -5.32 10.12
CA GLU A 237 -18.15 -5.68 8.71
C GLU A 237 -19.49 -5.16 8.21
N GLU A 238 -19.47 -4.28 7.23
CA GLU A 238 -20.65 -3.66 6.63
C GLU A 238 -20.78 -3.99 5.14
N THR A 239 -21.94 -3.67 4.57
CA THR A 239 -22.16 -3.76 3.12
C THR A 239 -21.72 -2.47 2.45
N ILE A 240 -20.70 -2.58 1.60
CA ILE A 240 -20.11 -1.47 0.85
C ILE A 240 -20.60 -1.53 -0.59
N VAL A 241 -21.25 -0.46 -1.04
CA VAL A 241 -21.79 -0.34 -2.41
C VAL A 241 -20.77 0.35 -3.31
N ILE A 242 -20.33 -0.34 -4.37
CA ILE A 242 -19.35 0.11 -5.35
C ILE A 242 -20.02 0.27 -6.72
N TRP A 243 -19.86 1.43 -7.38
CA TRP A 243 -20.36 1.66 -8.75
C TRP A 243 -19.25 1.63 -9.81
#